data_AF-A0A0F3RIC5-F1
#
_entry.id   AF-A0A0F3RIC5-F1
#
_cell.length_a   1.000
_cell.length_b   1.000
_cell.length_c   1.000
_cell.angle_alpha   90.00
_cell.angle_beta   90.00
_cell.angle_gamma   90.00
#
_symmetry.space_group_name_H-M   'P 1'
#
loop_
_entity.id
_entity.type
_entity.pdbx_description
1 polymer ?
#
loop_
_entity_poly.entity_id
_entity_poly.type
_entity_poly.pdbx_seq_one_letter_code
_entity_poly.pdbx_strand_id
1 'polypeptide(L)'
;NTLNDIKIWWQICYLPTLDKFQEQDAEFLKLAAELLPSGKLTNNSWDDWVQNIIKATNRRGKALFMPLRLALTGITYGPELKYLLPLIGGEEVRARLLRYQ
;
A
#
# COMPACT_ATOMS: atom_id res chain seq x y z
N ASN A 1 15.52 12.85 5.44
CA ASN A 1 15.80 12.90 3.99
C ASN A 1 17.29 13.06 3.77
N THR A 2 17.98 11.93 3.80
CA THR A 2 19.39 11.81 3.38
C THR A 2 19.44 11.19 1.98
N LEU A 3 20.57 11.31 1.28
CA LEU A 3 20.76 10.66 -0.02
C LEU A 3 20.57 9.13 0.01
N ASN A 4 20.79 8.51 1.17
CA ASN A 4 20.57 7.07 1.36
C ASN A 4 19.08 6.70 1.28
N ASP A 5 18.17 7.60 1.70
CA ASP A 5 16.73 7.34 1.67
C ASP A 5 16.22 7.21 0.22
N ILE A 6 16.83 7.92 -0.73
CA ILE A 6 16.44 7.91 -2.15
C ILE A 6 16.52 6.50 -2.73
N LYS A 7 17.59 5.77 -2.40
CA LYS A 7 17.79 4.39 -2.88
C LYS A 7 16.67 3.47 -2.42
N ILE A 8 16.28 3.58 -1.15
CA ILE A 8 15.19 2.78 -0.55
C ILE A 8 13.86 3.08 -1.26
N TRP A 9 13.53 4.35 -1.48
CA TRP A 9 12.27 4.72 -2.15
C TRP A 9 12.22 4.30 -3.60
N TRP A 10 13.35 4.41 -4.32
CA TRP A 10 13.46 3.93 -5.69
C TRP A 10 13.25 2.42 -5.76
N GLN A 11 13.85 1.66 -4.84
CA GLN A 11 13.64 0.21 -4.75
C GLN A 11 12.19 -0.14 -4.46
N ILE A 12 11.54 0.54 -3.51
CA ILE A 12 10.12 0.30 -3.19
C ILE A 12 9.21 0.56 -4.39
N CYS A 13 9.49 1.58 -5.21
CA CYS A 13 8.65 1.90 -6.35
C CYS A 13 8.89 0.94 -7.53
N TYR A 14 10.12 0.47 -7.75
CA TYR A 14 10.50 -0.16 -9.02
C TYR A 14 11.03 -1.60 -8.92
N LEU A 15 11.26 -2.13 -7.72
CA LEU A 15 11.63 -3.53 -7.51
C LEU A 15 10.45 -4.34 -6.95
N PRO A 16 10.28 -5.60 -7.38
CA PRO A 16 9.17 -6.45 -6.95
C PRO A 16 9.35 -7.06 -5.54
N THR A 17 10.37 -6.65 -4.77
CA THR A 17 10.78 -7.35 -3.54
C THR A 17 10.28 -6.66 -2.28
N LEU A 18 9.31 -7.31 -1.64
CA LEU A 18 9.06 -7.26 -0.20
C LEU A 18 8.90 -8.72 0.24
N ASP A 19 9.67 -9.14 1.24
CA ASP A 19 9.57 -10.49 1.78
C ASP A 19 8.17 -10.72 2.35
N LYS A 20 7.67 -11.96 2.22
CA LYS A 20 6.41 -12.35 2.85
C LYS A 20 6.52 -12.11 4.34
N PHE A 21 5.59 -11.35 4.89
CA PHE A 21 5.47 -11.16 6.33
C PHE A 21 4.13 -11.72 6.78
N GLN A 22 4.11 -12.31 7.97
CA GLN A 22 2.87 -12.80 8.55
C GLN A 22 2.19 -11.62 9.24
N GLU A 23 1.16 -11.04 8.61
CA GLU A 23 0.40 -9.93 9.18
C GLU A 23 -0.94 -10.43 9.73
N GLN A 24 -1.29 -9.98 10.94
CA GLN A 24 -2.58 -10.28 11.58
C GLN A 24 -3.79 -9.70 10.82
N ASP A 25 -3.53 -8.89 9.78
CA ASP A 25 -4.50 -8.14 8.99
C ASP A 25 -4.71 -8.70 7.58
N ALA A 26 -4.38 -9.97 7.32
CA ALA A 26 -4.51 -10.61 6.00
C ALA A 26 -5.92 -10.42 5.36
N GLU A 27 -6.99 -10.62 6.12
CA GLU A 27 -8.37 -10.39 5.63
C GLU A 27 -8.63 -8.92 5.28
N PHE A 28 -8.07 -7.98 6.06
CA PHE A 28 -8.16 -6.55 5.77
C PHE A 28 -7.40 -6.19 4.48
N LEU A 29 -6.18 -6.73 4.30
CA LEU A 29 -5.38 -6.49 3.10
C LEU A 29 -6.03 -7.08 1.84
N LYS A 30 -6.64 -8.26 1.96
CA LYS A 30 -7.41 -8.88 0.88
C LYS A 30 -8.59 -8.01 0.46
N LEU A 31 -9.39 -7.52 1.41
CA LEU A 31 -10.48 -6.58 1.13
C LEU A 31 -9.95 -5.28 0.50
N ALA A 32 -8.82 -4.76 0.98
CA ALA A 32 -8.19 -3.57 0.40
C ALA A 32 -7.78 -3.81 -1.08
N ALA A 33 -7.29 -5.01 -1.41
CA ALA A 33 -6.94 -5.39 -2.78
C ALA A 33 -8.16 -5.49 -3.71
N GLU A 34 -9.29 -5.95 -3.18
CA GLU A 34 -10.58 -6.04 -3.90
C GLU A 34 -11.16 -4.65 -4.19
N LEU A 35 -11.04 -3.72 -3.24
CA LEU A 35 -11.53 -2.35 -3.38
C LEU A 35 -10.62 -1.44 -4.22
N LEU A 36 -9.43 -1.92 -4.60
CA LEU A 36 -8.48 -1.13 -5.39
C LEU A 36 -9.04 -0.87 -6.80
N PRO A 37 -9.12 0.39 -7.27
CA PRO A 37 -9.65 0.71 -8.59
C PRO A 37 -8.81 0.06 -9.69
N SER A 38 -9.49 -0.33 -10.76
CA SER A 38 -8.84 -0.90 -11.95
C SER A 38 -8.24 0.21 -12.83
N GLY A 39 -7.18 -0.11 -13.57
CA GLY A 39 -6.53 0.82 -14.49
C GLY A 39 -5.40 1.64 -13.86
N LYS A 40 -5.09 2.79 -14.48
CA LYS A 40 -3.98 3.65 -14.07
C LYS A 40 -4.32 4.36 -12.75
N LEU A 41 -3.50 4.12 -11.72
CA LEU A 41 -3.65 4.78 -10.43
C LEU A 41 -3.15 6.24 -10.48
N THR A 42 -3.85 7.10 -9.77
CA THR A 42 -3.56 8.53 -9.62
C THR A 42 -3.69 8.95 -8.16
N ASN A 43 -3.36 10.20 -7.83
CA ASN A 43 -3.58 10.72 -6.48
C ASN A 43 -5.07 10.69 -6.09
N ASN A 44 -5.98 10.94 -7.02
CA ASN A 44 -7.42 10.86 -6.76
C ASN A 44 -7.85 9.40 -6.48
N SER A 45 -7.23 8.43 -7.17
CA SER A 45 -7.48 7.00 -6.94
C SER A 45 -7.13 6.57 -5.52
N TRP A 46 -6.12 7.20 -4.89
CA TRP A 46 -5.77 6.94 -3.49
C TRP A 46 -6.90 7.38 -2.55
N ASP A 47 -7.41 8.59 -2.70
CA ASP A 47 -8.45 9.12 -1.81
C ASP A 47 -9.75 8.32 -1.93
N ASP A 48 -10.18 8.01 -3.15
CA ASP A 48 -11.37 7.18 -3.40
C ASP A 48 -11.22 5.78 -2.79
N TRP A 49 -10.06 5.15 -2.98
CA TRP A 49 -9.76 3.83 -2.44
C TRP A 49 -9.79 3.81 -0.91
N VAL A 50 -9.14 4.80 -0.27
CA VAL A 50 -9.12 4.95 1.19
C VAL A 50 -10.55 5.16 1.73
N GLN A 51 -11.35 5.99 1.09
CA GLN A 51 -12.75 6.19 1.50
C GLN A 51 -13.58 4.91 1.40
N ASN A 52 -13.39 4.12 0.34
CA ASN A 52 -14.08 2.85 0.18
C ASN A 52 -13.67 1.83 1.26
N ILE A 53 -12.38 1.75 1.59
CA ILE A 53 -11.91 0.89 2.69
C ILE A 53 -12.49 1.33 4.03
N ILE A 54 -12.50 2.63 4.33
CA ILE A 54 -13.06 3.16 5.58
C ILE A 54 -14.54 2.79 5.68
N LYS A 55 -15.31 2.93 4.59
CA LYS A 55 -16.74 2.54 4.58
C LYS A 55 -16.94 1.05 4.83
N ALA A 56 -16.10 0.20 4.25
CA ALA A 56 -16.22 -1.25 4.36
C ALA A 56 -15.74 -1.81 5.71
N THR A 57 -14.77 -1.16 6.37
CA THR A 57 -14.08 -1.72 7.56
C THR A 57 -14.30 -0.92 8.84
N ASN A 58 -14.76 0.33 8.71
CA ASN A 58 -14.79 1.34 9.76
C ASN A 58 -13.41 1.63 10.42
N ARG A 59 -12.29 1.16 9.83
CA ARG A 59 -10.93 1.41 10.34
C ARG A 59 -10.47 2.83 9.99
N ARG A 60 -9.74 3.46 10.91
CA ARG A 60 -9.19 4.82 10.74
C ARG A 60 -7.81 4.96 11.39
N GLY A 61 -7.09 6.02 11.03
CA GLY A 61 -5.79 6.34 11.63
C GLY A 61 -4.79 5.20 11.45
N LYS A 62 -4.07 4.84 12.53
CA LYS A 62 -3.03 3.79 12.49
C LYS A 62 -3.59 2.43 12.06
N ALA A 63 -4.79 2.05 12.51
CA ALA A 63 -5.40 0.77 12.17
C ALA A 63 -5.75 0.61 10.68
N LEU A 64 -5.84 1.73 9.95
CA LEU A 64 -6.03 1.76 8.50
C LEU A 64 -4.70 1.85 7.77
N PHE A 65 -3.85 2.82 8.14
CA PHE A 65 -2.68 3.17 7.34
C PHE A 65 -1.43 2.36 7.65
N MET A 66 -1.29 1.81 8.87
CA MET A 66 -0.09 1.04 9.22
C MET A 66 -0.02 -0.30 8.49
N PRO A 67 -1.12 -1.10 8.41
CA PRO A 67 -1.09 -2.34 7.65
C PRO A 67 -0.91 -2.08 6.15
N LEU A 68 -1.60 -1.08 5.58
CA LEU A 68 -1.40 -0.69 4.18
C LEU A 68 0.04 -0.26 3.91
N ARG A 69 0.67 0.50 4.82
CA ARG A 69 2.06 0.91 4.67
C ARG A 69 2.99 -0.31 4.66
N LEU A 70 2.85 -1.20 5.63
CA LEU A 70 3.66 -2.41 5.71
C LEU A 70 3.50 -3.27 4.46
N ALA A 71 2.25 -3.49 4.02
CA ALA A 71 1.98 -4.27 2.82
C ALA A 71 2.58 -3.67 1.56
N LEU A 72 2.51 -2.34 1.40
CA LEU A 72 2.96 -1.66 0.19
C LEU A 72 4.46 -1.36 0.17
N THR A 73 5.10 -1.20 1.33
CA THR A 73 6.49 -0.70 1.40
C THR A 73 7.41 -1.54 2.29
N GLY A 74 6.89 -2.46 3.10
CA GLY A 74 7.67 -3.30 4.03
C GLY A 74 8.30 -2.56 5.21
N ILE A 75 8.02 -1.27 5.39
CA ILE A 75 8.63 -0.41 6.41
C ILE A 75 7.58 0.52 7.02
N THR A 76 7.70 0.82 8.31
CA THR A 76 6.68 1.56 9.07
C THR A 76 6.75 3.08 8.94
N TYR A 77 7.79 3.59 8.28
CA TYR A 77 8.04 5.02 8.06
C TYR A 77 8.21 5.32 6.58
N GLY A 78 8.25 6.60 6.21
CA GLY A 78 8.51 7.03 4.84
C GLY A 78 7.61 8.13 4.32
N PRO A 79 7.68 8.43 3.01
CA PRO A 79 6.87 9.45 2.37
C PRO A 79 5.39 9.04 2.37
N GLU A 80 4.53 9.98 2.04
CA GLU A 80 3.09 9.74 1.96
C GLU A 80 2.75 8.67 0.92
N LEU A 81 1.97 7.66 1.32
CA LEU A 81 1.59 6.53 0.46
C LEU A 81 0.84 6.97 -0.80
N LYS A 82 0.09 8.08 -0.74
CA LYS A 82 -0.64 8.65 -1.87
C LYS A 82 0.25 8.95 -3.08
N TYR A 83 1.53 9.28 -2.84
CA TYR A 83 2.50 9.53 -3.91
C TYR A 83 3.21 8.26 -4.37
N LEU A 84 3.30 7.25 -3.51
CA LEU A 84 3.91 5.96 -3.86
C LEU A 84 2.95 5.10 -4.69
N LEU A 85 1.65 5.15 -4.41
CA LEU A 85 0.66 4.29 -5.07
C LEU A 85 0.68 4.39 -6.62
N PRO A 86 0.71 5.59 -7.23
CA PRO A 86 0.80 5.72 -8.69
C PRO A 86 2.15 5.26 -9.27
N LEU A 87 3.23 5.34 -8.48
CA LEU A 87 4.58 4.96 -8.91
C LEU A 87 4.78 3.43 -8.89
N ILE A 88 4.22 2.75 -7.89
CA ILE A 88 4.24 1.28 -7.78
C ILE A 88 3.38 0.66 -8.89
N GLY A 89 2.24 1.28 -9.20
CA GLY A 89 1.31 0.80 -10.23
C GLY A 89 0.29 -0.23 -9.71
N GLY A 90 -0.89 -0.25 -10.31
CA GLY A 90 -2.05 -0.98 -9.76
C GLY A 90 -1.88 -2.49 -9.68
N GLU A 91 -1.23 -3.12 -10.66
CA GLU A 91 -0.98 -4.56 -10.65
C GLU A 91 -0.05 -4.96 -9.51
N GLU A 92 1.05 -4.23 -9.33
CA GLU A 92 2.02 -4.51 -8.26
C GLU A 92 1.45 -4.17 -6.89
N VAL A 93 0.68 -3.07 -6.74
CA VAL A 93 -0.06 -2.76 -5.50
C VAL A 93 -0.96 -3.93 -5.11
N ARG A 94 -1.77 -4.45 -6.06
CA ARG A 94 -2.65 -5.59 -5.80
C ARG A 94 -1.85 -6.85 -5.45
N ALA A 95 -0.76 -7.12 -6.17
CA ALA A 95 0.11 -8.26 -5.89
C ALA A 95 0.70 -8.16 -4.46
N ARG A 96 1.17 -6.99 -4.04
CA ARG A 96 1.70 -6.76 -2.69
C ARG A 96 0.68 -7.02 -1.60
N LEU A 97 -0.55 -6.51 -1.75
CA LEU A 97 -1.63 -6.71 -0.78
C LEU A 97 -2.02 -8.20 -0.64
N LEU A 98 -1.96 -8.97 -1.74
CA LEU A 98 -2.34 -10.39 -1.76
C LEU A 98 -1.21 -11.35 -1.37
N ARG A 99 0.01 -10.87 -1.15
CA ARG A 99 1.15 -11.72 -0.70
C ARG A 99 1.03 -12.15 0.77
N TYR A 100 0.18 -11.48 1.54
CA TYR A 100 -0.06 -11.74 2.96
C TYR A 100 -1.23 -12.73 3.09
N GLN A 101 -0.95 -13.93 3.59
CA GLN A 101 -1.90 -15.02 3.84
C GLN A 101 -1.62 -15.66 5.19
#